data_AF-A0A8J6NR02-F1
#
_entry.id   AF-A0A8J6NR02-F1
#
_cell.length_a   1.000
_cell.length_b   1.000
_cell.length_c   1.000
_cell.angle_alpha   90.00
_cell.angle_beta   90.00
_cell.angle_gamma   90.00
#
_symmetry.space_group_name_H-M   'P 1'
#
loop_
_entity.id
_entity.type
_entity.pdbx_description
1 polymer ?
#
loop_
_entity_poly.entity_id
_entity_poly.type
_entity_poly.pdbx_seq_one_letter_code
_entity_poly.pdbx_strand_id
1 'polypeptide(L)' 'MAVKHRIKANGNGGTKIMKLTARRAIIEHCKECMGFQGAEVRRCTAKLCPLYPFRTRDVPQDTA' A
#
# COMPACT_ATOMS: atom_id res chain seq x y z
N MET A 1 12.18 1.92 -11.59
CA MET A 1 13.00 2.92 -10.86
C MET A 1 12.43 3.15 -9.47
N ALA A 2 13.27 3.50 -8.50
CA ALA A 2 12.85 3.81 -7.13
C ALA A 2 13.17 5.27 -6.79
N VAL A 3 12.25 5.99 -6.16
CA VAL A 3 12.39 7.42 -5.81
C VAL A 3 12.36 7.56 -4.30
N LYS A 4 13.18 8.45 -3.73
CA LYS A 4 13.11 8.80 -2.30
C LYS A 4 11.93 9.74 -2.09
N HIS A 5 10.98 9.37 -1.23
CA HIS A 5 9.79 10.18 -0.95
C HIS A 5 9.44 10.14 0.54
N ARG A 6 8.85 11.23 1.05
CA ARG A 6 8.37 11.35 2.43
C ARG A 6 6.90 10.91 2.49
N ILE A 7 6.60 9.94 3.36
CA ILE A 7 5.23 9.44 3.56
C ILE A 7 4.87 9.40 5.05
N LYS A 8 3.58 9.23 5.35
CA LYS A 8 3.13 8.97 6.72
C LYS A 8 3.67 7.63 7.23
N ALA A 9 4.14 7.61 8.46
CA ALA A 9 4.67 6.42 9.11
C ALA A 9 3.56 5.61 9.79
N ASN A 10 2.54 6.30 10.33
CA ASN A 10 1.44 5.74 11.11
C ASN A 10 0.26 6.74 11.20
N GLY A 11 -0.80 6.36 11.92
CA GLY A 11 -1.98 7.19 12.18
C GLY A 11 -1.73 8.34 13.17
N ASN A 12 -0.57 8.39 13.82
CA ASN A 12 -0.24 9.37 14.86
C ASN A 12 0.45 10.62 14.29
N GLY A 13 0.39 10.84 12.98
CA GLY A 13 0.99 12.01 12.32
C GLY A 13 2.50 11.94 12.08
N GLY A 14 3.16 10.82 12.43
CA GLY A 14 4.58 10.63 12.16
C GLY A 14 4.85 10.55 10.66
N THR A 15 6.01 11.04 10.20
CA THR A 15 6.46 10.90 8.81
C THR A 15 7.81 10.21 8.73
N LYS A 16 8.06 9.52 7.60
CA LYS A 16 9.34 8.85 7.32
C LYS A 16 9.73 9.06 5.85
N ILE A 17 11.02 9.10 5.57
CA ILE A 17 11.55 9.12 4.20
C ILE A 17 11.93 7.69 3.82
N MET A 18 11.45 7.22 2.66
CA MET A 18 11.82 5.89 2.17
C MET A 18 11.94 5.85 0.65
N LYS A 19 12.66 4.84 0.14
CA LYS A 19 12.72 4.54 -1.28
C LYS A 19 11.43 3.82 -1.69
N LEU A 20 10.66 4.43 -2.59
CA LEU A 20 9.43 3.90 -3.14
C LEU A 20 9.64 3.48 -4.60
N THR A 21 9.36 2.21 -4.88
CA THR A 21 8.95 1.78 -6.22
C THR A 21 7.45 2.01 -6.36
N ALA A 22 6.92 2.03 -7.59
CA ALA A 22 5.47 2.16 -7.81
C ALA A 22 4.67 1.17 -6.97
N ARG A 23 5.07 -0.11 -7.00
CA ARG A 23 4.45 -1.16 -6.18
C ARG A 23 4.57 -0.91 -4.68
N ARG A 24 5.72 -0.45 -4.19
CA ARG A 24 5.90 -0.14 -2.76
C ARG A 24 5.03 1.03 -2.33
N ALA A 25 4.87 2.04 -3.19
CA ALA A 25 4.00 3.18 -2.94
C ALA A 25 2.54 2.73 -2.81
N ILE A 26 2.06 1.86 -3.71
CA ILE A 26 0.71 1.29 -3.63
C ILE A 26 0.50 0.54 -2.31
N ILE A 27 1.44 -0.33 -1.93
CA ILE A 27 1.32 -1.08 -0.66
C ILE A 27 1.26 -0.15 0.55
N GLU A 28 2.09 0.89 0.61
CA GLU A 28 2.06 1.84 1.73
C GLU A 28 0.78 2.71 1.71
N HIS A 29 0.25 3.04 0.52
CA HIS A 29 -1.06 3.70 0.39
C HIS A 29 -2.20 2.80 0.90
N CYS A 30 -2.20 1.51 0.56
CA CYS A 30 -3.19 0.56 1.08
C CYS A 30 -3.10 0.42 2.60
N LYS A 31 -1.89 0.45 3.17
CA LYS A 31 -1.74 0.50 4.64
C LYS A 31 -2.35 1.76 5.20
N GLU A 32 -2.07 2.93 4.63
CA GLU A 32 -2.66 4.20 5.09
C GLU A 32 -4.19 4.15 5.04
N CYS A 33 -4.77 3.64 3.95
CA CYS A 33 -6.21 3.46 3.78
C CYS A 33 -6.83 2.54 4.85
N MET A 34 -6.15 1.45 5.23
CA MET A 34 -6.59 0.51 6.27
C MET A 34 -6.09 0.87 7.68
N GLY A 35 -5.84 2.15 7.97
CA GLY A 35 -5.45 2.59 9.32
C GLY A 35 -4.08 2.07 9.78
N PHE A 36 -3.16 1.88 8.84
CA PHE A 36 -1.81 1.31 9.03
C PHE A 36 -1.78 -0.14 9.51
N GLN A 37 -2.91 -0.85 9.43
CA GLN A 37 -3.01 -2.26 9.81
C GLN A 37 -2.74 -3.16 8.61
N GLY A 38 -1.51 -3.69 8.51
CA GLY A 38 -1.10 -4.52 7.36
C GLY A 38 -1.91 -5.81 7.17
N ALA A 39 -2.43 -6.39 8.26
CA ALA A 39 -3.29 -7.57 8.19
C ALA A 39 -4.63 -7.25 7.51
N GLU A 40 -5.18 -6.06 7.77
CA GLU A 40 -6.45 -5.61 7.21
C GLU A 40 -6.34 -5.31 5.71
N VAL A 41 -5.17 -4.91 5.20
CA VAL A 41 -4.94 -4.80 3.75
C VAL A 41 -5.18 -6.12 3.01
N ARG A 42 -4.84 -7.26 3.64
CA ARG A 42 -5.11 -8.59 3.07
C ARG A 42 -6.60 -8.93 3.09
N ARG A 43 -7.31 -8.49 4.13
CA ARG A 43 -8.75 -8.69 4.33
C ARG A 43 -9.64 -7.67 3.62
N CYS A 44 -9.05 -6.64 3.03
CA CYS A 44 -9.76 -5.63 2.26
C CYS A 44 -10.68 -6.30 1.22
N THR A 45 -11.95 -5.91 1.20
CA THR A 45 -12.99 -6.49 0.33
C THR A 45 -13.32 -5.61 -0.87
N ALA A 46 -12.65 -4.46 -1.03
CA ALA A 46 -12.87 -3.51 -2.11
C ALA A 46 -12.29 -4.01 -3.45
N LYS A 47 -12.85 -5.08 -4.00
CA LYS A 47 -12.36 -5.75 -5.23
C LYS A 47 -12.37 -4.84 -6.46
N LEU A 48 -13.25 -3.83 -6.49
CA LEU A 48 -13.32 -2.84 -7.56
C LEU A 48 -12.28 -1.71 -7.44
N CYS A 49 -11.49 -1.70 -6.36
CA CYS A 49 -10.40 -0.73 -6.22
C CYS A 49 -9.33 -1.02 -7.29
N PRO A 50 -8.91 -0.03 -8.10
CA PRO A 50 -7.86 -0.22 -9.11
C PRO A 50 -6.52 -0.71 -8.55
N LEU A 51 -6.29 -0.49 -7.26
CA LEU A 51 -5.08 -0.92 -6.56
C LEU A 51 -5.19 -2.31 -5.93
N TYR A 52 -6.38 -2.94 -5.94
CA TYR A 52 -6.65 -4.21 -5.28
C TYR A 52 -5.67 -5.32 -5.68
N PRO A 53 -5.31 -5.53 -6.97
CA PRO A 53 -4.35 -6.56 -7.37
C PRO A 53 -2.93 -6.29 -6.87
N PHE A 54 -2.59 -5.03 -6.56
CA PHE A 54 -1.23 -4.59 -6.21
C PHE A 54 -1.05 -4.31 -4.72
N ARG A 55 -2.08 -4.53 -3.90
CA ARG A 55 -2.14 -4.11 -2.49
C ARG A 55 -1.18 -4.88 -1.56
N THR A 56 -0.73 -6.05 -1.97
CA THR A 56 0.24 -6.88 -1.23
C THR A 56 1.51 -7.15 -2.06
N ARG A 57 2.46 -7.88 -1.47
CA ARG A 57 3.66 -8.34 -2.18
C ARG A 57 3.44 -9.60 -3.04
N ASP A 58 2.26 -10.19 -2.95
CA ASP A 58 1.88 -11.41 -3.67
C ASP A 58 1.76 -11.14 -5.19
N VAL A 59 1.92 -12.14 -6.05
CA VAL A 59 1.82 -11.94 -7.51
C VAL A 59 0.48 -11.28 -7.83
N PRO A 60 0.44 -10.19 -8.64
CA PRO A 60 -0.82 -9.55 -9.00
C PRO A 60 -1.79 -10.57 -9.54
N GLN A 61 -3.00 -10.58 -9.01
CA GLN A 61 -4.05 -11.49 -9.46
C GLN A 61 -4.69 -10.88 -10.70
N ASP A 62 -4.41 -11.47 -11.86
CA ASP A 62 -5.18 -11.20 -13.08
C ASP A 62 -6.57 -11.80 -12.86
N THR A 63 -7.52 -10.94 -12.55
CA THR A 63 -8.94 -11.33 -12.52
C THR A 63 -9.43 -11.19 -13.95
N ALA A 64 -9.17 -12.23 -14.74
CA ALA A 64 -9.74 -12.40 -16.08
C ALA A 64 -11.25 -12.59 -16.02
#